data_AF-A0A937NU68-F1
#
_entry.id   AF-A0A937NU68-F1
#
_cell.length_a   1.000
_cell.length_b   1.000
_cell.length_c   1.000
_cell.angle_alpha   90.00
_cell.angle_beta   90.00
_cell.angle_gamma   90.00
#
_symmetry.space_group_name_H-M   'P 1'
#
loop_
_entity.id
_entity.type
_entity.pdbx_description
1 polymer ?
#
loop_
_entity_poly.entity_id
_entity_poly.type
_entity_poly.pdbx_seq_one_letter_code
_entity_poly.pdbx_strand_id
1 'polypeptide(L)'
;MIIVKTPAEIEKMRASGRMAATVRDEVAAMVAPGVTTSELSEFAGKRIQALGGESAFLGYRGYPGQICVSVNDEVVHGIPGPREIEIGDVVSIDVGVRYGGYIGDTATTVMVGVTDREVINLVKMTEKALYAGIAEA
;
A
#
# COMPACT_ATOMS: atom_id res chain seq x y z
N MET A 1 5.65 -10.51 -23.82
CA MET A 1 6.81 -11.35 -23.47
C MET A 1 6.97 -11.32 -21.96
N ILE A 2 6.95 -12.46 -21.28
CA ILE A 2 7.20 -12.54 -19.83
C ILE A 2 8.71 -12.76 -19.63
N ILE A 3 9.33 -11.97 -18.77
CA ILE A 3 10.77 -12.05 -18.49
C ILE A 3 10.99 -13.09 -17.39
N VAL A 4 11.73 -14.16 -17.69
CA VAL A 4 12.16 -15.14 -16.68
C VAL A 4 13.34 -14.57 -15.92
N LYS A 5 13.19 -14.43 -14.60
CA LYS A 5 14.21 -13.82 -13.73
C LYS A 5 15.29 -14.82 -13.34
N THR A 6 16.52 -14.34 -13.29
CA THR A 6 17.66 -15.10 -12.73
C THR A 6 17.60 -15.12 -11.21
N PRO A 7 18.30 -16.07 -10.54
CA PRO A 7 18.34 -16.12 -9.07
C PRO A 7 18.77 -14.80 -8.41
N ALA A 8 19.75 -14.10 -8.99
CA ALA A 8 20.22 -12.81 -8.47
C ALA A 8 19.17 -11.69 -8.58
N GLU A 9 18.35 -11.73 -9.63
CA GLU A 9 17.23 -10.79 -9.81
C GLU A 9 16.10 -11.09 -8.83
N ILE A 10 15.83 -12.38 -8.57
CA ILE A 10 14.86 -12.81 -7.55
C ILE A 10 15.28 -12.31 -6.16
N GLU A 11 16.56 -12.35 -5.80
CA GLU A 11 17.03 -11.78 -4.53
C GLU A 11 16.79 -10.27 -4.43
N LYS A 12 16.98 -9.53 -5.53
CA LYS A 12 16.67 -8.09 -5.57
C LYS A 12 15.17 -7.83 -5.41
N MET A 13 14.33 -8.64 -6.07
CA MET A 13 12.86 -8.58 -5.90
C MET A 13 12.45 -8.89 -4.46
N ARG A 14 13.08 -9.87 -3.82
CA ARG A 14 12.84 -10.19 -2.39
C ARG A 14 13.20 -9.01 -1.49
N ALA A 15 14.30 -8.31 -1.77
CA ALA A 15 14.69 -7.13 -1.00
C ALA A 15 13.67 -5.99 -1.15
N SER A 16 13.30 -5.61 -2.39
CA SER A 16 12.33 -4.54 -2.62
C SER A 16 10.94 -4.89 -2.10
N GLY A 17 10.49 -6.13 -2.27
CA GLY A 17 9.22 -6.63 -1.75
C GLY A 17 9.15 -6.60 -0.21
N ARG A 18 10.23 -6.99 0.48
CA ARG A 18 10.29 -6.88 1.95
C ARG A 18 10.21 -5.42 2.42
N MET A 19 10.90 -4.50 1.76
CA MET A 19 10.82 -3.07 2.11
C MET A 19 9.40 -2.52 1.93
N ALA A 20 8.74 -2.83 0.81
CA ALA A 20 7.36 -2.42 0.56
C ALA A 20 6.40 -2.99 1.63
N ALA A 21 6.55 -4.27 1.99
CA ALA A 21 5.75 -4.89 3.04
C ALA A 21 5.97 -4.24 4.42
N THR A 22 7.22 -3.97 4.81
CA THR A 22 7.53 -3.27 6.07
C THR A 22 6.86 -1.89 6.12
N VAL A 23 7.00 -1.09 5.05
CA VAL A 23 6.40 0.24 4.99
C VAL A 23 4.87 0.16 5.04
N ARG A 24 4.26 -0.75 4.27
CA ARG A 24 2.81 -0.99 4.28
C ARG A 24 2.30 -1.30 5.68
N ASP A 25 2.95 -2.20 6.40
CA ASP A 25 2.50 -2.61 7.73
C ASP A 25 2.65 -1.49 8.76
N GLU A 26 3.74 -0.73 8.70
CA GLU A 26 3.95 0.43 9.57
C GLU A 26 2.94 1.55 9.29
N VAL A 27 2.65 1.83 8.01
CA VAL A 27 1.62 2.82 7.61
C VAL A 27 0.23 2.34 8.03
N ALA A 28 -0.10 1.07 7.80
CA ALA A 28 -1.39 0.50 8.19
C ALA A 28 -1.63 0.60 9.71
N ALA A 29 -0.58 0.44 10.53
CA ALA A 29 -0.65 0.59 11.98
C ALA A 29 -0.89 2.05 12.43
N MET A 30 -0.63 3.04 11.57
CA MET A 30 -0.90 4.45 11.84
C MET A 30 -2.31 4.90 11.45
N VAL A 31 -3.07 4.07 10.72
CA VAL A 31 -4.44 4.40 10.31
C VAL A 31 -5.33 4.48 11.55
N ALA A 32 -5.78 5.69 11.87
CA ALA A 32 -6.63 5.98 13.03
C ALA A 32 -7.47 7.24 12.77
N PRO A 33 -8.60 7.42 13.48
CA PRO A 33 -9.41 8.63 13.36
C PRO A 33 -8.59 9.91 13.61
N GLY A 34 -8.77 10.92 12.77
CA GLY A 34 -8.08 12.21 12.83
C GLY A 34 -6.70 12.23 12.17
N VAL A 35 -6.15 11.10 11.73
CA VAL A 35 -4.93 11.08 10.90
C VAL A 35 -5.27 11.45 9.48
N THR A 36 -4.54 12.39 8.90
CA THR A 36 -4.71 12.77 7.49
C THR A 36 -4.04 11.77 6.55
N THR A 37 -4.63 11.58 5.38
CA THR A 37 -4.01 10.77 4.31
C THR A 37 -2.63 11.31 3.91
N SER A 38 -2.41 12.64 3.98
CA SER A 38 -1.08 13.25 3.78
C SER A 38 -0.05 12.83 4.83
N GLU A 39 -0.42 12.75 6.12
CA GLU A 39 0.50 12.31 7.17
C GLU A 39 0.98 10.87 6.95
N LEU A 40 0.07 9.99 6.52
CA LEU A 40 0.41 8.61 6.14
C LEU A 40 1.41 8.59 4.98
N SER A 41 1.18 9.41 3.96
CA SER A 41 2.07 9.51 2.80
C SER A 41 3.44 10.09 3.15
N GLU A 42 3.49 11.13 3.97
CA GLU A 42 4.76 11.70 4.43
C GLU A 42 5.58 10.72 5.28
N PHE A 43 4.92 9.99 6.19
CA PHE A 43 5.57 8.94 6.95
C PHE A 43 6.13 7.86 6.03
N ALA A 44 5.33 7.37 5.07
CA ALA A 44 5.76 6.35 4.12
C ALA A 44 7.00 6.80 3.34
N GLY A 45 7.01 8.03 2.82
CA GLY A 45 8.17 8.58 2.11
C GLY A 45 9.44 8.61 2.96
N LYS A 46 9.35 9.13 4.19
CA LYS A 46 10.47 9.16 5.16
C LYS A 46 10.96 7.75 5.47
N ARG A 47 10.04 6.79 5.64
CA ARG A 47 10.37 5.41 5.98
C ARG A 47 11.04 4.68 4.83
N ILE A 48 10.54 4.83 3.61
CA ILE A 48 11.14 4.27 2.39
C ILE A 48 12.58 4.77 2.25
N GLN A 49 12.80 6.08 2.41
CA GLN A 49 14.12 6.68 2.37
C GLN A 49 15.04 6.12 3.48
N ALA A 50 14.53 5.96 4.71
CA ALA A 50 15.30 5.41 5.83
C ALA A 50 15.72 3.95 5.61
N LEU A 51 14.96 3.19 4.82
CA LEU A 51 15.33 1.82 4.40
C LEU A 51 16.27 1.81 3.18
N GLY A 52 16.60 2.97 2.61
CA GLY A 52 17.47 3.12 1.45
C GLY A 52 16.76 2.96 0.09
N GLY A 53 15.43 2.99 0.07
CA GLY A 53 14.62 2.94 -1.15
C GLY A 53 14.10 4.30 -1.58
N GLU A 54 13.38 4.29 -2.70
CA GLU A 54 12.63 5.44 -3.23
C GLU A 54 11.17 5.03 -3.47
N SER A 55 10.23 5.97 -3.33
CA SER A 55 8.84 5.70 -3.74
C SER A 55 8.81 5.37 -5.24
N ALA A 56 8.12 4.30 -5.61
CA ALA A 56 7.88 3.97 -7.01
C ALA A 56 6.79 4.86 -7.64
N PHE A 57 5.99 5.54 -6.82
CA PHE A 57 4.80 6.27 -7.25
C PHE A 57 5.05 7.78 -7.37
N LEU A 58 5.88 8.35 -6.50
CA LEU A 58 6.18 9.78 -6.52
C LEU A 58 6.74 10.21 -7.88
N GLY A 59 6.06 11.13 -8.54
CA GLY A 59 6.41 11.65 -9.87
C GLY A 59 6.06 10.72 -11.04
N TYR A 60 5.60 9.49 -10.78
CA TYR A 60 5.20 8.56 -11.84
C TYR A 60 4.00 9.13 -12.61
N ARG A 61 4.21 9.51 -13.87
CA ARG A 61 3.21 10.19 -14.71
C ARG A 61 2.58 11.43 -14.04
N GLY A 62 3.35 12.13 -13.20
CA GLY A 62 2.89 13.29 -12.46
C GLY A 62 2.11 13.00 -11.18
N TYR A 63 2.06 11.74 -10.72
CA TYR A 63 1.44 11.39 -9.44
C TYR A 63 2.18 12.07 -8.26
N PRO A 64 1.48 12.77 -7.34
CA PRO A 64 2.14 13.63 -6.35
C PRO A 64 2.44 12.96 -5.00
N GLY A 65 1.84 11.81 -4.69
CA GLY A 65 1.97 11.13 -3.40
C GLY A 65 3.15 10.15 -3.34
N GLN A 66 3.58 9.80 -2.13
CA GLN A 66 4.60 8.75 -1.88
C GLN A 66 4.01 7.34 -1.96
N ILE A 67 2.73 7.22 -1.61
CA ILE A 67 1.90 6.02 -1.61
C ILE A 67 0.50 6.43 -2.09
N CYS A 68 -0.35 5.45 -2.44
CA CYS A 68 -1.78 5.74 -2.61
C CYS A 68 -2.53 5.46 -1.31
N VAL A 69 -3.44 6.37 -0.96
CA VAL A 69 -4.37 6.18 0.17
C VAL A 69 -5.77 6.39 -0.38
N SER A 70 -6.54 5.31 -0.44
CA SER A 70 -7.86 5.26 -1.06
C SER A 70 -8.92 4.98 0.00
N VAL A 71 -9.82 5.93 0.23
CA VAL A 71 -10.80 5.84 1.32
C VAL A 71 -12.22 5.66 0.75
N ASN A 72 -12.91 4.63 1.23
CA ASN A 72 -14.29 4.27 0.91
C ASN A 72 -14.53 3.97 -0.58
N ASP A 73 -15.19 4.88 -1.30
CA ASP A 73 -15.59 4.74 -2.70
C ASP A 73 -14.43 4.97 -3.70
N GLU A 74 -13.29 5.45 -3.21
CA GLU A 74 -12.06 5.55 -3.98
C GLU A 74 -11.50 4.15 -4.27
N VAL A 75 -11.68 3.66 -5.50
CA VAL A 75 -11.32 2.27 -5.87
C VAL A 75 -9.81 2.01 -5.75
N VAL A 76 -8.98 2.86 -6.38
CA VAL A 76 -7.51 2.81 -6.37
C VAL A 76 -6.94 4.20 -6.62
N HIS A 77 -5.64 4.37 -6.36
CA HIS A 77 -4.87 5.58 -6.68
C HIS A 77 -5.40 6.87 -6.03
N GLY A 78 -6.03 6.78 -4.86
CA GLY A 78 -6.41 7.96 -4.07
C GLY A 78 -5.18 8.82 -3.80
N ILE A 79 -5.31 10.12 -4.02
CA ILE A 79 -4.22 11.09 -3.88
C ILE A 79 -4.21 11.56 -2.41
N PRO A 80 -3.12 11.32 -1.66
CA PRO A 80 -3.00 11.81 -0.29
C PRO A 80 -3.17 13.32 -0.20
N GLY A 81 -3.92 13.78 0.79
CA GLY A 81 -4.23 15.19 1.01
C GLY A 81 -4.78 15.46 2.41
N PRO A 82 -5.50 16.58 2.61
CA PRO A 82 -5.94 17.03 3.93
C PRO A 82 -7.11 16.22 4.51
N ARG A 83 -7.60 15.19 3.80
CA ARG A 83 -8.68 14.33 4.28
C ARG A 83 -8.23 13.60 5.54
N GLU A 84 -8.93 13.85 6.64
CA GLU A 84 -8.83 13.08 7.88
C GLU A 84 -9.59 11.76 7.75
N ILE A 85 -9.03 10.71 8.36
CA ILE A 85 -9.69 9.41 8.49
C ILE A 85 -10.74 9.50 9.60
N GLU A 86 -11.91 8.91 9.38
CA GLU A 86 -13.02 8.91 10.33
C GLU A 86 -13.37 7.50 10.83
N ILE A 87 -14.10 7.43 11.96
CA ILE A 87 -14.70 6.18 12.40
C ILE A 87 -15.78 5.78 11.38
N GLY A 88 -15.69 4.55 10.87
CA GLY A 88 -16.52 4.01 9.81
C GLY A 88 -15.79 3.89 8.48
N ASP A 89 -14.61 4.48 8.33
CA ASP A 89 -13.87 4.43 7.07
C ASP A 89 -13.24 3.06 6.80
N VAL A 90 -13.17 2.74 5.51
CA VAL A 90 -12.34 1.67 4.95
C VAL A 90 -11.22 2.32 4.14
N VAL A 91 -9.98 2.10 4.57
CA VAL A 91 -8.80 2.78 4.03
C VAL A 91 -7.88 1.75 3.38
N SER A 92 -7.71 1.83 2.07
CA SER A 92 -6.70 1.08 1.33
C SER A 92 -5.37 1.84 1.33
N ILE A 93 -4.29 1.14 1.66
CA ILE A 93 -2.91 1.62 1.66
C ILE A 93 -2.15 0.83 0.60
N ASP A 94 -1.66 1.52 -0.42
CA ASP A 94 -0.91 0.93 -1.54
C ASP A 94 0.51 1.49 -1.59
N VAL A 95 1.52 0.61 -1.53
CA VAL A 95 2.92 0.96 -1.35
C VAL A 95 3.79 0.32 -2.43
N GLY A 96 4.40 1.18 -3.24
CA GLY A 96 5.44 0.82 -4.19
C GLY A 96 6.81 1.33 -3.77
N VAL A 97 7.80 0.44 -3.67
CA VAL A 97 9.19 0.78 -3.31
C VAL A 97 10.14 0.35 -4.41
N ARG A 98 10.90 1.32 -4.92
CA ARG A 98 12.03 1.09 -5.83
C ARG A 98 13.31 0.90 -5.02
N TYR A 99 13.97 -0.24 -5.22
CA TYR A 99 15.25 -0.55 -4.57
C TYR A 99 16.08 -1.49 -5.46
N GLY A 100 17.39 -1.20 -5.61
CA GLY A 100 18.31 -2.06 -6.35
C GLY A 100 17.94 -2.32 -7.82
N GLY A 101 17.18 -1.41 -8.45
CA GLY A 101 16.66 -1.54 -9.82
C GLY A 101 15.36 -2.35 -9.95
N TYR A 102 14.73 -2.72 -8.82
CA TYR A 102 13.52 -3.51 -8.75
C TYR A 102 12.43 -2.77 -7.97
N ILE A 103 11.16 -3.11 -8.23
CA ILE A 103 10.00 -2.56 -7.54
C ILE A 103 9.38 -3.67 -6.70
N GLY A 104 9.20 -3.42 -5.41
CA GLY A 104 8.27 -4.15 -4.56
C GLY A 104 6.95 -3.39 -4.53
N ASP A 105 5.84 -4.10 -4.61
CA ASP A 105 4.51 -3.50 -4.73
C ASP A 105 3.52 -4.33 -3.92
N THR A 106 2.74 -3.67 -3.07
CA THR A 106 1.78 -4.31 -2.19
C THR A 106 0.79 -3.31 -1.61
N ALA A 107 -0.46 -3.76 -1.48
CA ALA A 107 -1.50 -3.03 -0.79
C ALA A 107 -2.12 -3.83 0.36
N THR A 108 -2.80 -3.13 1.28
CA THR A 108 -3.68 -3.71 2.30
C THR A 108 -4.85 -2.77 2.58
N THR A 109 -5.90 -3.27 3.24
CA THR A 109 -7.08 -2.48 3.61
C THR A 109 -7.29 -2.53 5.12
N VAL A 110 -7.47 -1.35 5.73
CA VAL A 110 -7.72 -1.16 7.15
C VAL A 110 -9.16 -0.69 7.35
N MET A 111 -9.90 -1.36 8.24
CA MET A 111 -11.24 -0.95 8.67
C MET A 111 -11.15 -0.16 9.98
N VAL A 112 -11.60 1.10 9.97
CA VAL A 112 -11.51 2.00 11.12
C VAL A 112 -12.83 2.01 11.87
N GLY A 113 -12.99 1.13 12.86
CA GLY A 113 -14.22 1.09 13.67
C GLY A 113 -15.50 0.74 12.89
N VAL A 114 -15.37 0.09 11.73
CA VAL A 114 -16.49 -0.32 10.87
C VAL A 114 -17.38 -1.32 11.60
N THR A 115 -18.70 -1.06 11.61
CA THR A 115 -19.72 -1.95 12.18
C THR A 115 -20.68 -2.53 11.14
N ASP A 116 -20.68 -1.97 9.92
CA ASP A 116 -21.51 -2.43 8.82
C ASP A 116 -21.06 -3.83 8.35
N ARG A 117 -22.00 -4.78 8.33
CA ARG A 117 -21.71 -6.17 7.97
C ARG A 117 -21.41 -6.34 6.49
N GLU A 118 -22.02 -5.57 5.60
CA GLU A 118 -21.76 -5.63 4.17
C GLU A 118 -20.34 -5.15 3.87
N VAL A 119 -19.93 -4.05 4.51
CA VAL A 119 -18.57 -3.50 4.38
C VAL A 119 -17.52 -4.48 4.94
N ILE A 120 -17.75 -5.06 6.12
CA ILE A 120 -16.86 -6.08 6.69
C ILE A 120 -16.74 -7.30 5.77
N ASN A 121 -17.86 -7.72 5.17
CA ASN A 121 -17.87 -8.84 4.23
C ASN A 121 -17.11 -8.49 2.94
N LEU A 122 -17.25 -7.28 2.41
CA LEU A 122 -16.52 -6.81 1.23
C LEU A 122 -15.01 -6.95 1.45
N VAL A 123 -14.47 -6.37 2.53
CA VAL A 123 -13.04 -6.41 2.84
C VAL A 123 -12.55 -7.87 2.99
N LYS A 124 -13.29 -8.69 3.73
CA LYS A 124 -12.93 -10.12 3.93
C LYS A 124 -12.98 -10.94 2.64
N MET A 125 -13.93 -10.68 1.75
CA MET A 125 -14.03 -11.43 0.50
C MET A 125 -12.97 -11.00 -0.51
N THR A 126 -12.61 -9.72 -0.53
CA THR A 126 -11.47 -9.22 -1.32
C THR A 126 -10.16 -9.90 -0.88
N GLU A 127 -9.90 -9.97 0.42
CA GLU A 127 -8.72 -10.68 0.95
C GLU A 127 -8.73 -12.18 0.59
N LYS A 128 -9.87 -12.85 0.77
CA LYS A 128 -10.00 -14.27 0.40
C LYS A 128 -9.77 -14.51 -1.09
N ALA A 129 -10.28 -13.63 -1.94
CA ALA A 129 -10.09 -13.73 -3.39
C ALA A 129 -8.60 -13.58 -3.77
N LEU A 130 -7.88 -12.64 -3.14
CA LEU A 130 -6.43 -12.49 -3.31
C LEU A 130 -5.70 -13.80 -2.97
N TYR A 131 -5.96 -14.37 -1.79
CA TYR A 131 -5.27 -15.59 -1.37
C TYR A 131 -5.66 -16.82 -2.19
N ALA A 132 -6.91 -16.92 -2.66
CA ALA A 132 -7.32 -17.96 -3.58
C ALA A 132 -6.55 -17.88 -4.90
N GLY A 133 -6.34 -16.68 -5.44
CA GLY A 133 -5.51 -16.47 -6.64
C GLY A 133 -4.04 -16.83 -6.42
N ILE A 134 -3.47 -16.47 -5.27
CA ILE A 134 -2.09 -16.82 -4.90
C ILE A 134 -1.90 -18.34 -4.78
N ALA A 135 -2.90 -19.07 -4.29
CA ALA A 135 -2.82 -20.52 -4.13
C ALA A 135 -2.73 -21.29 -5.46
N GLU A 136 -3.18 -20.69 -6.56
CA GLU A 136 -3.15 -21.27 -7.92
C GLU A 136 -1.93 -20.80 -8.76
N ALA A 137 -1.01 -20.02 -8.15
CA ALA A 137 0.12 -19.38 -8.84
C ALA A 137 1.39 -20.23 -8.93
#